data_AF-A0AA41N813-F1
#
_entry.id   AF-A0AA41N813-F1
#
_cell.length_a   1.000
_cell.length_b   1.000
_cell.length_c   1.000
_cell.angle_alpha   90.00
_cell.angle_beta   90.00
_cell.angle_gamma   90.00
#
_symmetry.space_group_name_H-M   'P 1'
#
loop_
_entity.id
_entity.type
_entity.pdbx_description
1 polymer ?
#
loop_
_entity_poly.entity_id
_entity_poly.type
_entity_poly.pdbx_seq_one_letter_code
_entity_poly.pdbx_strand_id
1 'polypeptide(L)'
;MEDVLAVKSFRMQNTLYLSLTRFIGDSRVMRWNSKQFVEIQALPSRGAMTLQPFSFKQNHYLALGSDYTFSQIYQWDKEKQLFKKFKEIYVQAPRSFTAVSTDRRDFFFASSFKGKTKIFEHIIVDLSL
;
A
#
# COMPACT_ATOMS: atom_id res chain seq x y z
N MET A 1 12.37 8.04 -15.41
CA MET A 1 12.04 7.27 -14.20
C MET A 1 12.52 5.86 -14.45
N GLU A 2 13.77 5.58 -14.11
CA GLU A 2 14.39 4.31 -14.49
C GLU A 2 13.96 3.21 -13.49
N ASP A 3 13.66 2.04 -14.05
CA ASP A 3 13.33 0.79 -13.33
C ASP A 3 12.05 0.78 -12.49
N VAL A 4 10.99 1.47 -12.94
CA VAL A 4 9.65 1.27 -12.38
C VAL A 4 9.11 -0.08 -12.85
N LEU A 5 8.89 -0.99 -11.91
CA LEU A 5 8.38 -2.33 -12.15
C LEU A 5 6.87 -2.33 -12.45
N ALA A 6 6.12 -1.52 -11.70
CA ALA A 6 4.67 -1.46 -11.79
C ALA A 6 4.12 -0.10 -11.38
N VAL A 7 2.97 0.26 -11.96
CA VAL A 7 2.20 1.46 -11.64
C VAL A 7 0.78 1.07 -11.25
N LYS A 8 0.26 1.67 -10.17
CA LYS A 8 -1.16 1.54 -9.80
C LYS A 8 -1.74 2.91 -9.52
N SER A 9 -2.89 3.20 -10.11
CA SER A 9 -3.63 4.43 -9.83
C SER A 9 -4.60 4.24 -8.67
N PHE A 10 -4.86 5.32 -7.93
CA PHE A 10 -5.90 5.37 -6.90
C PHE A 10 -6.38 6.80 -6.71
N ARG A 11 -7.59 6.95 -6.16
CA ARG A 11 -8.18 8.26 -5.86
C ARG A 11 -8.48 8.38 -4.38
N MET A 12 -8.18 9.55 -3.82
CA MET A 12 -8.57 9.95 -2.47
C MET A 12 -9.13 11.37 -2.56
N GLN A 13 -10.33 11.60 -2.02
CA GLN A 13 -10.98 12.93 -2.00
C GLN A 13 -10.92 13.64 -3.38
N ASN A 14 -11.31 12.92 -4.43
CA ASN A 14 -11.29 13.35 -5.83
C ASN A 14 -9.89 13.68 -6.44
N THR A 15 -8.82 13.58 -5.66
CA THR A 15 -7.44 13.73 -6.15
C THR A 15 -6.92 12.40 -6.68
N LEU A 16 -6.28 12.41 -7.85
CA LEU A 16 -5.65 11.25 -8.48
C LEU A 16 -4.20 11.10 -7.98
N TYR A 17 -3.85 9.87 -7.63
CA TYR A 17 -2.52 9.48 -7.20
C TYR A 17 -2.05 8.26 -7.99
N LEU A 18 -0.73 8.06 -8.02
CA LEU A 18 -0.09 6.85 -8.51
C LEU A 18 0.83 6.29 -7.42
N SER A 19 0.88 4.98 -7.28
CA SER A 19 2.00 4.28 -6.68
C SER A 19 2.90 3.73 -7.77
N LEU A 20 4.21 3.90 -7.61
CA LEU A 20 5.24 3.43 -8.51
C LEU A 20 6.13 2.46 -7.73
N THR A 21 6.14 1.21 -8.17
CA THR A 21 6.89 0.15 -7.50
C THR A 21 8.28 0.06 -8.11
N ARG A 22 9.32 -0.02 -7.29
CA ARG A 22 10.68 -0.39 -7.70
C ARG A 22 11.15 -1.60 -6.91
N PHE A 23 11.91 -2.48 -7.55
CA PHE A 23 12.44 -3.66 -6.88
C PHE A 23 13.44 -3.31 -5.77
N ILE A 24 14.38 -2.40 -6.06
CA ILE A 24 15.39 -1.86 -5.12
C ILE A 24 15.44 -0.34 -5.26
N GLY A 25 15.84 0.35 -4.19
CA GLY A 25 15.81 1.80 -4.08
C GLY A 25 14.49 2.25 -3.47
N ASP A 26 13.88 3.30 -4.00
CA ASP A 26 12.63 3.83 -3.46
C ASP A 26 11.46 3.70 -4.42
N SER A 27 10.41 3.01 -3.98
CA SER A 27 9.08 3.14 -4.58
C SER A 27 8.52 4.52 -4.25
N ARG A 28 7.59 5.03 -5.06
CA ARG A 28 7.15 6.43 -4.96
C ARG A 28 5.64 6.55 -4.98
N VAL A 29 5.14 7.58 -4.30
CA VAL A 29 3.76 8.03 -4.39
C VAL A 29 3.76 9.36 -5.12
N MET A 30 2.98 9.43 -6.19
CA MET A 30 2.81 10.62 -7.02
C MET A 30 1.40 11.17 -6.86
N ARG A 31 1.25 12.49 -6.88
CA ARG A 31 -0.04 13.20 -6.88
C ARG A 31 -0.22 13.96 -8.19
N TRP A 32 -1.40 13.91 -8.78
CA TRP A 32 -1.77 14.78 -9.90
C TRP A 32 -2.03 16.21 -9.40
N ASN A 33 -1.36 17.21 -9.98
CA ASN A 33 -1.51 18.62 -9.61
C ASN A 33 -2.20 19.46 -10.70
N SER A 34 -3.04 18.85 -11.54
CA SER A 34 -3.71 19.45 -12.71
C SER A 34 -2.81 19.71 -13.92
N LYS A 35 -1.48 19.61 -13.80
CA LYS A 35 -0.54 19.74 -14.92
C LYS A 35 0.29 18.47 -15.12
N GLN A 36 0.78 17.89 -14.04
CA GLN A 36 1.65 16.72 -14.05
C GLN A 36 1.52 15.91 -12.76
N PHE A 37 2.11 14.72 -12.76
CA PHE A 37 2.34 13.97 -11.53
C PHE A 37 3.57 14.52 -10.81
N VAL A 38 3.39 14.92 -9.56
CA VAL A 38 4.48 15.36 -8.66
C VAL A 38 4.70 14.30 -7.58
N GLU A 39 5.96 14.00 -7.29
CA GLU A 39 6.29 13.10 -6.19
C GLU A 39 5.93 13.77 -4.87
N ILE A 40 5.21 13.03 -4.01
CA ILE A 40 4.90 13.49 -2.65
C ILE A 40 5.63 12.66 -1.60
N GLN A 41 6.06 11.44 -1.95
CA GLN A 41 6.67 10.55 -0.99
C GLN A 41 7.50 9.45 -1.65
N ALA A 42 8.66 9.15 -1.06
CA ALA A 42 9.49 7.99 -1.34
C ALA A 42 9.33 6.92 -0.23
N LEU A 43 9.32 5.65 -0.61
CA LEU A 43 9.13 4.49 0.25
C LEU A 43 10.22 3.44 -0.02
N PRO A 44 11.10 3.12 0.96
CA PRO A 44 12.23 2.23 0.76
C PRO A 44 11.81 0.82 0.34
N SER A 45 12.27 0.38 -0.82
CA SER A 45 11.97 -0.92 -1.42
C SER A 45 13.12 -1.90 -1.23
N ARG A 46 12.79 -3.08 -0.71
CA ARG A 46 13.74 -4.15 -0.40
C ARG A 46 13.29 -5.45 -1.07
N GLY A 47 13.51 -5.53 -2.38
CA GLY A 47 12.98 -6.61 -3.21
C GLY A 47 11.47 -6.49 -3.38
N ALA A 48 10.96 -5.28 -3.63
CA ALA A 48 9.53 -5.03 -3.70
C ALA A 48 8.97 -5.37 -5.09
N MET A 49 7.99 -6.27 -5.12
CA MET A 49 7.28 -6.64 -6.36
C MET A 49 5.92 -5.93 -6.50
N THR A 50 5.44 -5.29 -5.44
CA THR A 50 4.15 -4.58 -5.46
C THR A 50 4.10 -3.45 -4.42
N LEU A 51 3.58 -2.30 -4.81
CA LEU A 51 3.12 -1.22 -3.94
C LEU A 51 1.63 -0.98 -4.22
N GLN A 52 0.77 -1.64 -3.44
CA GLN A 52 -0.67 -1.69 -3.69
C GLN A 52 -1.44 -0.66 -2.86
N PRO A 53 -2.14 0.31 -3.47
CA PRO A 53 -3.14 1.11 -2.78
C PRO A 53 -4.39 0.28 -2.49
N PHE A 54 -4.97 0.47 -1.31
CA PHE A 54 -6.25 -0.10 -0.94
C PHE A 54 -6.95 0.78 0.11
N SER A 55 -8.22 0.52 0.34
CA SER A 55 -9.01 1.27 1.31
C SER A 55 -10.07 0.38 1.96
N PHE A 56 -10.32 0.63 3.24
CA PHE A 56 -11.49 0.15 3.95
C PHE A 56 -12.23 1.36 4.51
N LYS A 57 -13.51 1.50 4.13
CA LYS A 57 -14.33 2.67 4.46
C LYS A 57 -13.61 3.97 4.05
N GLN A 58 -13.39 4.90 4.98
CA GLN A 58 -12.72 6.19 4.74
C GLN A 58 -11.19 6.15 5.00
N ASN A 59 -10.65 4.97 5.35
CA ASN A 59 -9.24 4.81 5.63
C ASN A 59 -8.51 4.34 4.37
N HIS A 60 -7.47 5.08 3.99
CA HIS A 60 -6.64 4.78 2.83
C HIS A 60 -5.30 4.22 3.27
N TYR A 61 -4.82 3.21 2.55
CA TYR A 61 -3.61 2.48 2.88
C TYR A 61 -2.75 2.22 1.64
N LEU A 62 -1.47 1.93 1.88
CA LEU A 62 -0.54 1.37 0.91
C LEU A 62 0.13 0.12 1.49
N ALA A 63 0.15 -0.96 0.73
CA ALA A 63 0.90 -2.16 1.07
C ALA A 63 2.15 -2.27 0.18
N LEU A 64 3.32 -2.11 0.78
CA LEU A 64 4.61 -2.33 0.14
C LEU A 64 5.09 -3.75 0.44
N GLY A 65 5.10 -4.58 -0.59
CA GLY A 65 5.64 -5.93 -0.51
C GLY A 65 7.16 -5.92 -0.38
N SER A 66 7.72 -6.90 0.31
CA SER A 66 9.17 -7.07 0.44
C SER A 66 9.54 -8.55 0.38
N ASP A 67 10.48 -8.89 -0.50
CA ASP A 67 11.06 -10.24 -0.58
C ASP A 67 12.20 -10.43 0.46
N TYR A 68 12.77 -9.34 0.99
CA TYR A 68 13.95 -9.38 1.89
C TYR A 68 13.65 -9.04 3.35
N THR A 69 12.52 -8.40 3.64
CA THR A 69 12.11 -7.95 4.98
C THR A 69 10.62 -8.18 5.21
N PHE A 70 10.07 -7.70 6.33
CA PHE A 70 8.62 -7.59 6.47
C PHE A 70 8.03 -6.64 5.42
N SER A 71 6.83 -7.01 4.92
CA SER A 71 6.02 -6.11 4.10
C SER A 71 5.43 -5.01 4.99
N GLN A 72 5.41 -3.80 4.47
CA GLN A 72 5.03 -2.60 5.22
C GLN A 72 3.62 -2.17 4.81
N ILE A 73 2.73 -2.01 5.77
CA ILE A 73 1.42 -1.39 5.59
C ILE A 73 1.51 0.05 6.09
N TYR A 74 1.20 0.98 5.21
CA TYR A 74 1.12 2.40 5.52
C TYR A 74 -0.34 2.85 5.54
N GLN A 75 -0.67 3.81 6.39
CA GLN A 75 -1.98 4.48 6.45
C GLN A 75 -1.81 5.95 6.08
N TRP A 76 -2.77 6.50 5.34
CA TRP A 76 -2.80 7.91 5.00
C TRP A 76 -3.03 8.78 6.24
N ASP A 77 -2.11 9.71 6.48
CA ASP A 77 -2.23 10.74 7.50
C ASP A 77 -2.84 12.00 6.88
N LYS A 78 -4.05 12.36 7.34
CA LYS A 78 -4.80 13.50 6.80
C LYS A 78 -4.15 14.85 7.14
N GLU A 79 -3.45 14.95 8.25
CA GLU A 79 -2.82 16.22 8.67
C GLU A 79 -1.53 16.45 7.90
N LYS A 80 -0.69 15.42 7.81
CA LYS A 80 0.61 15.50 7.12
C LYS A 80 0.51 15.31 5.61
N GLN A 81 -0.64 14.84 5.11
CA GLN A 81 -0.87 14.55 3.70
C GLN A 81 0.19 13.57 3.12
N LEU A 82 0.53 12.54 3.91
CA LEU A 82 1.52 11.51 3.55
C LEU A 82 1.11 10.14 4.13
N PHE A 83 1.64 9.06 3.57
CA PHE A 83 1.45 7.72 4.12
C PHE A 83 2.44 7.44 5.25
N LYS A 84 1.96 7.13 6.45
CA LYS A 84 2.80 6.75 7.60
C LYS A 84 2.76 5.25 7.81
N LYS A 85 3.88 4.68 8.29
CA LYS A 85 3.92 3.26 8.69
C LYS A 85 2.83 3.00 9.73
N PHE A 86 2.01 2.00 9.47
CA PHE A 86 0.89 1.59 10.32
C PHE A 86 1.15 0.23 10.92
N LYS A 87 1.60 -0.74 10.11
CA LYS A 87 1.83 -2.11 10.56
C LYS A 87 2.87 -2.82 9.68
N GLU A 88 3.54 -3.82 10.24
CA GLU A 88 4.38 -4.75 9.49
C GLU A 88 3.67 -6.11 9.41
N ILE A 89 3.75 -6.76 8.25
CA ILE A 89 3.22 -8.11 8.06
C ILE A 89 4.27 -9.01 7.43
N TYR A 90 4.26 -10.27 7.84
CA TYR A 90 5.11 -11.30 7.24
C TYR A 90 4.35 -12.06 6.16
N VAL A 91 4.78 -11.92 4.91
CA VAL A 91 4.33 -12.71 3.75
C VAL A 91 5.57 -13.03 2.95
N GLN A 92 5.81 -14.30 2.64
CA GLN A 92 7.03 -14.69 1.92
C GLN A 92 6.88 -14.35 0.44
N ALA A 93 7.79 -13.54 -0.11
CA ALA A 93 7.80 -13.14 -1.52
C ALA A 93 6.41 -12.69 -2.05
N PRO A 94 5.84 -11.59 -1.52
CA PRO A 94 4.49 -11.15 -1.89
C PRO A 94 4.43 -10.72 -3.36
N ARG A 95 3.33 -11.02 -4.06
CA ARG A 95 3.14 -10.63 -5.48
C ARG A 95 1.92 -9.74 -5.72
N SER A 96 0.91 -9.87 -4.87
CA SER A 96 -0.27 -9.02 -4.90
C SER A 96 -0.85 -8.85 -3.51
N PHE A 97 -1.51 -7.73 -3.32
CA PHE A 97 -2.37 -7.48 -2.18
C PHE A 97 -3.76 -7.11 -2.70
N THR A 98 -4.83 -7.54 -2.02
CA THR A 98 -6.19 -7.26 -2.46
C THR A 98 -7.09 -7.07 -1.26
N ALA A 99 -7.74 -5.90 -1.19
CA ALA A 99 -8.81 -5.65 -0.24
C ALA A 99 -10.12 -6.24 -0.78
N VAL A 100 -10.83 -6.96 0.09
CA VAL A 100 -12.11 -7.61 -0.20
C VAL A 100 -13.04 -7.27 0.95
N SER A 101 -14.13 -6.56 0.65
CA SER A 101 -15.15 -6.20 1.63
C SER A 101 -16.39 -7.07 1.44
N THR A 102 -16.99 -7.45 2.55
CA THR A 102 -18.35 -7.99 2.65
C THR A 102 -19.23 -6.97 3.36
N ASP A 103 -20.53 -7.26 3.51
CA ASP A 103 -21.45 -6.37 4.24
C ASP A 103 -21.02 -6.11 5.69
N ARG A 104 -20.26 -7.02 6.30
CA ARG A 104 -19.91 -6.96 7.74
C ARG A 104 -18.42 -6.95 8.04
N ARG A 105 -17.59 -7.45 7.13
CA ARG A 105 -16.18 -7.73 7.38
C ARG A 105 -15.31 -7.32 6.21
N ASP A 106 -14.13 -6.82 6.55
CA ASP A 106 -13.11 -6.36 5.63
C ASP A 106 -11.90 -7.30 5.70
N PHE A 107 -11.48 -7.82 4.55
CA PHE A 107 -10.38 -8.77 4.43
C PHE A 107 -9.30 -8.25 3.52
N PHE A 108 -8.05 -8.52 3.87
CA PHE A 108 -6.86 -8.18 3.11
C PHE A 108 -6.12 -9.45 2.74
N PHE A 109 -6.13 -9.79 1.46
CA PHE A 109 -5.47 -10.97 0.90
C PHE A 109 -4.06 -10.59 0.46
N ALA A 110 -3.09 -11.46 0.76
CA ALA A 110 -1.70 -11.31 0.37
C ALA A 110 -1.22 -12.60 -0.31
N SER A 111 -1.02 -12.55 -1.63
CA SER A 111 -0.49 -13.70 -2.37
C SER A 111 1.00 -13.89 -2.09
N SER A 112 1.44 -15.14 -1.96
CA SER A 112 2.83 -15.50 -1.68
C SER A 112 3.37 -16.34 -2.84
N PHE A 113 4.53 -15.96 -3.38
CA PHE A 113 5.16 -16.69 -4.48
C PHE A 113 5.91 -17.94 -4.02
N LYS A 114 6.49 -17.91 -2.81
CA LYS A 114 7.30 -19.02 -2.27
C LYS A 114 6.70 -19.70 -1.05
N GLY A 115 5.68 -19.11 -0.45
CA GLY A 115 5.05 -19.59 0.78
C GLY A 115 3.53 -19.69 0.62
N LYS A 116 2.82 -19.62 1.74
CA LYS A 116 1.36 -19.68 1.76
C LYS A 116 0.77 -18.29 1.58
N THR A 117 -0.22 -18.17 0.69
CA THR A 117 -1.12 -17.01 0.64
C THR A 117 -1.74 -16.77 2.01
N LYS A 118 -1.81 -15.50 2.43
CA LYS A 118 -2.37 -15.10 3.72
C LYS A 118 -3.63 -14.28 3.53
N ILE A 119 -4.53 -14.40 4.51
CA ILE A 119 -5.75 -13.60 4.62
C ILE A 119 -5.69 -12.94 5.99
N PHE A 120 -5.87 -11.63 6.02
CA PHE A 120 -5.94 -10.83 7.24
C PHE A 120 -7.34 -10.22 7.35
N GLU A 121 -7.90 -10.18 8.55
CA GLU A 121 -9.13 -9.42 8.81
C GLU A 121 -8.76 -8.01 9.31
N HIS A 122 -9.43 -7.00 8.78
CA HIS A 122 -9.31 -5.62 9.23
C HIS A 122 -10.38 -5.34 10.27
N ILE A 123 -9.95 -5.07 11.50
CA ILE A 123 -10.82 -4.82 12.65
C ILE A 123 -10.50 -3.43 13.19
N ILE A 124 -11.52 -2.59 13.31
CA ILE A 124 -11.44 -1.31 14.01
C ILE A 124 -11.91 -1.57 15.43
N VAL A 125 -11.02 -1.33 16.40
CA VAL A 125 -11.35 -1.40 17.82
C VAL A 125 -11.50 0.02 18.31
N ASP A 126 -12.69 0.37 18.80
CA ASP A 126 -12.90 1.63 19.49
C ASP A 126 -12.28 1.51 20.89
N LEU A 127 -11.35 2.42 21.20
CA LEU A 127 -10.66 2.49 22.49
C LEU A 127 -11.13 3.70 23.31
N SER A 128 -12.16 4.43 22.84
CA SER A 128 -12.79 5.47 23.65
C SER A 128 -13.49 4.82 24.85
N LEU A 129 -13.18 5.34 26.03
CA LEU A 129 -13.82 5.01 27.31
C LEU A 129 -15.07 5.86 27.49
#